data_AF-A0A4Q5RUM5-F1
#
_entry.id   AF-A0A4Q5RUM5-F1
#
_cell.length_a   1.000
_cell.length_b   1.000
_cell.length_c   1.000
_cell.angle_alpha   90.00
_cell.angle_beta   90.00
_cell.angle_gamma   90.00
#
_symmetry.space_group_name_H-M   'P 1'
#
loop_
_entity.id
_entity.type
_entity.pdbx_description
1 polymer ?
#
loop_
_entity_poly.entity_id
_entity_poly.type
_entity_poly.pdbx_seq_one_letter_code
_entity_poly.pdbx_strand_id
1 'polypeptide(L)'
;MNGVNILIVGLGAFGFLPMGVFLYKKRLADRILATGRPVQAWVYHKVINRKSNYEVVHYHFIAADGKQYTGKLTTRPGIHRMNDAIEIFYLPDNPKHNTVRGAWKSYGFLIFVIIIAVWVLFMSYKLYEMVNNGGI
;
A
#
# COMPACT_ATOMS: atom_id res chain seq x y z
N MET A 1 21.61 -3.54 -29.49
CA MET A 1 20.23 -3.42 -28.98
C MET A 1 19.58 -2.26 -29.70
N ASN A 2 18.57 -2.52 -30.56
CA ASN A 2 17.84 -1.45 -31.24
C ASN A 2 17.02 -0.64 -30.21
N GLY A 3 16.77 0.64 -30.46
CA GLY A 3 16.03 1.53 -29.55
C GLY A 3 14.66 0.98 -29.13
N VAL A 4 14.05 0.14 -29.97
CA VAL A 4 12.81 -0.60 -29.69
C VAL A 4 12.94 -1.57 -28.51
N ASN A 5 14.08 -2.25 -28.36
CA ASN A 5 14.30 -3.17 -27.23
C ASN A 5 14.42 -2.42 -25.91
N ILE A 6 14.97 -1.20 -25.92
CA ILE A 6 15.05 -0.34 -24.73
C ILE A 6 13.65 0.14 -24.32
N LEU A 7 12.81 0.51 -25.29
CA LEU A 7 11.43 0.90 -25.04
C LEU A 7 10.59 -0.24 -24.47
N ILE A 8 10.74 -1.47 -24.99
CA ILE A 8 10.02 -2.65 -24.48
C ILE A 8 10.45 -2.98 -23.04
N VAL A 9 11.76 -2.95 -22.75
CA VAL A 9 12.27 -3.18 -21.39
C VAL A 9 11.81 -2.08 -20.43
N GLY A 10 11.82 -0.83 -20.86
CA GLY A 10 11.32 0.30 -20.07
C GLY A 10 9.83 0.18 -19.73
N LEU A 11 9.00 -0.18 -20.70
CA LEU A 11 7.56 -0.41 -20.52
C LEU A 11 7.28 -1.58 -19.57
N GLY A 12 8.01 -2.68 -19.73
CA GLY A 12 7.93 -3.84 -18.83
C GLY A 12 8.26 -3.43 -17.40
N ALA A 13 9.41 -2.80 -17.17
CA ALA A 13 9.84 -2.35 -15.85
C ALA A 13 8.82 -1.39 -15.20
N PHE A 14 8.24 -0.46 -15.96
CA PHE A 14 7.25 0.48 -15.47
C PHE A 14 5.95 -0.21 -15.02
N GLY A 15 5.54 -1.28 -15.71
CA GLY A 15 4.38 -2.10 -15.33
C GLY A 15 4.56 -2.83 -13.98
N PHE A 16 5.79 -3.20 -13.62
CA PHE A 16 6.08 -3.91 -12.37
C PHE A 16 6.35 -3.00 -11.17
N LEU A 17 6.67 -1.72 -11.38
CA LEU A 17 6.94 -0.77 -10.28
C LEU A 17 5.79 -0.69 -9.24
N PRO A 18 4.51 -0.56 -9.62
CA PRO A 18 3.40 -0.53 -8.67
C PRO A 18 3.33 -1.82 -7.83
N MET A 19 3.63 -2.97 -8.45
CA MET A 19 3.67 -4.26 -7.76
C MET A 19 4.79 -4.30 -6.72
N GLY A 20 5.99 -3.87 -7.09
CA GLY A 20 7.14 -3.81 -6.19
C GLY A 20 6.85 -2.93 -4.96
N VAL A 21 6.30 -1.73 -5.18
CA VAL A 21 5.94 -0.80 -4.09
C VAL A 21 4.86 -1.41 -3.18
N PHE A 22 3.84 -2.05 -3.75
CA PHE A 22 2.79 -2.70 -2.97
C PHE A 22 3.32 -3.85 -2.12
N LEU A 23 4.11 -4.75 -2.72
CA LEU A 23 4.72 -5.88 -2.02
C LEU A 23 5.65 -5.41 -0.91
N TYR A 24 6.44 -4.36 -1.15
CA TYR A 24 7.29 -3.75 -0.14
C TYR A 24 6.47 -3.24 1.05
N LYS A 25 5.42 -2.44 0.80
CA LYS A 25 4.56 -1.92 1.88
C LYS A 25 3.83 -3.02 2.64
N LYS A 26 3.35 -4.04 1.94
CA LYS A 26 2.72 -5.21 2.56
C LYS A 26 3.70 -5.95 3.47
N ARG A 27 4.90 -6.27 2.98
CA ARG A 27 5.95 -6.91 3.79
C ARG A 27 6.35 -6.08 5.00
N LEU A 28 6.43 -4.76 4.84
CA LEU A 28 6.68 -3.86 5.97
C LEU A 28 5.57 -3.93 7.01
N ALA A 29 4.30 -3.89 6.58
CA ALA A 29 3.16 -4.03 7.49
C ALA A 29 3.15 -5.39 8.21
N ASP A 30 3.40 -6.48 7.48
CA ASP A 30 3.48 -7.83 8.04
C ASP A 30 4.63 -7.92 9.05
N ARG A 31 5.78 -7.29 8.76
CA ARG A 31 6.91 -7.18 9.71
C ARG A 31 6.51 -6.39 10.96
N ILE A 32 5.85 -5.24 10.83
CA ILE A 32 5.38 -4.44 11.98
C ILE A 32 4.39 -5.26 12.82
N LEU A 33 3.49 -6.04 12.20
CA LEU A 33 2.56 -6.89 12.92
C LEU A 33 3.24 -8.07 13.63
N ALA A 34 4.33 -8.60 13.06
CA ALA A 34 5.07 -9.73 13.62
C ALA A 34 6.06 -9.33 14.73
N THR A 35 6.76 -8.22 14.57
CA THR A 35 7.84 -7.79 15.49
C THR A 35 7.53 -6.50 16.24
N GLY A 36 6.45 -5.81 15.89
CA GLY A 36 6.07 -4.56 16.53
C GLY A 36 5.46 -4.76 17.91
N ARG A 37 5.51 -3.70 18.72
CA ARG A 37 4.89 -3.69 20.05
C ARG A 37 3.45 -3.19 19.94
N PRO A 38 2.49 -3.87 20.58
CA PRO A 38 1.13 -3.37 20.68
C PRO A 38 1.08 -2.15 21.60
N VAL A 39 0.30 -1.14 21.23
CA VAL A 39 -0.02 0.01 22.08
C VAL A 39 -1.41 0.52 21.77
N GLN A 40 -2.07 1.11 22.77
CA GLN A 40 -3.34 1.78 22.57
C GLN A 40 -3.10 3.17 21.98
N ALA A 41 -3.77 3.46 20.87
CA ALA A 41 -3.81 4.79 20.28
C ALA A 41 -5.21 5.39 20.45
N TRP A 42 -5.26 6.70 20.67
CA TRP A 42 -6.52 7.43 20.84
C TRP A 42 -6.85 8.22 19.59
N VAL A 43 -8.09 8.06 19.13
CA VAL A 43 -8.63 8.80 18.00
C VAL A 43 -8.88 10.25 18.38
N TYR A 44 -8.23 11.20 17.70
CA TYR A 44 -8.41 12.63 17.97
C TYR A 44 -9.09 13.39 16.83
N HIS A 45 -9.05 12.84 15.61
CA HIS A 45 -9.66 13.50 14.46
C HIS A 45 -10.16 12.50 13.44
N LYS A 46 -11.23 12.84 12.70
CA LYS A 46 -11.84 11.98 11.68
C LYS A 46 -12.30 12.82 10.49
N VAL A 47 -11.98 12.36 9.29
CA VAL A 47 -12.39 12.98 8.02
C VAL A 47 -13.22 11.97 7.24
N ILE A 48 -14.50 12.29 7.03
CA ILE A 48 -15.43 11.41 6.31
C ILE A 48 -15.52 11.84 4.86
N ASN A 49 -15.22 10.93 3.93
CA ASN A 49 -15.51 11.13 2.52
C ASN A 49 -16.79 10.37 2.13
N ARG A 50 -17.90 11.12 2.06
CA ARG A 50 -19.23 10.56 1.74
C ARG A 50 -19.33 10.02 0.31
N LYS A 51 -18.58 10.58 -0.65
CA LYS A 51 -18.64 10.15 -2.06
C LYS A 51 -18.01 8.78 -2.27
N SER A 52 -16.92 8.51 -1.56
CA SER A 52 -16.12 7.28 -1.73
C SER A 52 -16.33 6.28 -0.59
N ASN A 53 -17.28 6.54 0.31
CA ASN A 53 -17.68 5.68 1.42
C ASN A 53 -16.49 5.18 2.27
N TYR A 54 -15.58 6.09 2.62
CA TYR A 54 -14.48 5.82 3.55
C TYR A 54 -14.31 6.97 4.55
N GLU A 55 -13.71 6.65 5.70
CA GLU A 55 -13.37 7.58 6.77
C GLU A 55 -11.88 7.46 7.07
N VAL A 56 -11.18 8.60 7.16
CA VAL A 56 -9.79 8.67 7.59
C VAL A 56 -9.76 9.05 9.06
N VAL A 57 -9.35 8.11 9.89
CA VAL A 57 -9.23 8.24 11.33
C VAL A 57 -7.79 8.61 11.67
N HIS A 58 -7.62 9.73 12.32
CA HIS A 58 -6.35 10.19 12.85
C HIS A 58 -6.26 9.86 14.33
N TYR A 59 -5.16 9.23 14.71
CA TYR A 59 -4.92 8.77 16.07
C TYR A 59 -3.52 9.19 16.54
N HIS A 60 -3.34 9.22 17.86
CA HIS A 60 -2.04 9.42 18.48
C HIS A 60 -1.80 8.36 19.56
N PHE A 61 -0.53 8.06 19.81
CA PHE A 61 -0.11 7.10 20.82
C PHE A 61 1.21 7.54 21.44
N ILE A 62 1.50 7.01 22.62
CA ILE A 62 2.77 7.24 23.32
C ILE A 62 3.62 5.98 23.12
N ALA A 63 4.79 6.11 22.50
CA ALA A 63 5.70 5.00 22.30
C ALA A 63 6.51 4.70 23.57
N ALA A 64 7.28 3.61 23.57
CA ALA A 64 8.11 3.20 24.71
C ALA A 64 9.20 4.22 25.08
N ASP A 65 9.54 5.14 24.18
CA ASP A 65 10.46 6.25 24.44
C ASP A 65 9.78 7.45 25.13
N GLY A 66 8.48 7.33 25.45
CA GLY A 66 7.68 8.38 26.08
C GLY A 66 7.25 9.49 25.13
N LYS A 67 7.59 9.43 23.83
CA LYS A 67 7.19 10.45 22.86
C LYS A 67 5.85 10.13 22.25
N GLN A 68 5.11 11.19 21.93
CA GLN A 68 3.84 11.08 21.22
C GLN A 68 4.07 11.00 19.71
N TYR A 69 3.44 10.01 19.10
CA TYR A 69 3.42 9.80 17.65
C TYR A 69 2.00 9.84 17.13
N THR A 70 1.85 10.18 15.85
CA THR A 70 0.55 10.22 15.17
C THR A 70 0.52 9.22 14.01
N GLY A 71 -0.68 8.73 13.71
CA GLY A 71 -0.93 7.83 12.61
C GLY A 71 -2.29 8.09 11.98
N LYS A 72 -2.51 7.46 10.83
CA LYS A 72 -3.76 7.55 10.08
C LYS A 72 -4.21 6.16 9.67
N LEU A 73 -5.51 5.93 9.73
CA LEU A 73 -6.16 4.70 9.30
C LEU A 73 -7.34 5.05 8.40
N THR A 74 -7.41 4.43 7.23
CA THR A 74 -8.61 4.48 6.39
C THR A 74 -9.50 3.30 6.73
N THR A 75 -10.75 3.58 7.08
CA THR A 75 -11.75 2.58 7.46
C THR A 75 -13.11 2.90 6.81
N ARG A 76 -14.11 2.04 7.02
CA ARG A 76 -15.49 2.38 6.63
C ARG A 76 -16.06 3.42 7.58
N PRO A 77 -16.94 4.32 7.11
CA PRO A 77 -17.52 5.34 7.96
C PRO A 77 -18.25 4.74 9.16
N GLY A 78 -18.01 5.29 10.35
CA GLY A 78 -18.77 4.95 11.56
C GLY A 78 -18.22 3.75 12.35
N ILE A 79 -17.11 3.14 11.91
CA ILE A 79 -16.47 2.05 12.67
C ILE A 79 -15.84 2.56 13.97
N HIS A 80 -15.19 3.73 13.95
CA HIS A 80 -14.50 4.30 15.12
C HIS A 80 -15.11 5.62 15.57
N ARG A 81 -15.11 5.87 16.87
CA ARG A 81 -15.59 7.12 17.48
C ARG A 81 -14.42 8.04 17.85
N MET A 82 -14.72 9.32 18.12
CA MET A 82 -13.71 10.20 18.73
C MET A 82 -13.39 9.70 20.13
N ASN A 83 -12.12 9.83 20.54
CA ASN A 83 -11.57 9.31 21.80
C ASN A 83 -11.64 7.78 21.96
N ASP A 84 -11.95 7.06 20.88
CA ASP A 84 -11.92 5.61 20.86
C ASP A 84 -10.46 5.11 20.98
N ALA A 85 -10.28 4.00 21.68
CA ALA A 85 -8.98 3.37 21.87
C ALA A 85 -8.82 2.24 20.84
N ILE A 86 -7.85 2.40 19.94
CA ILE A 86 -7.54 1.40 18.92
C ILE A 86 -6.20 0.74 19.24
N GLU A 87 -6.13 -0.58 19.10
CA GLU A 87 -4.87 -1.30 19.21
C GLU A 87 -4.07 -1.14 17.91
N ILE A 88 -2.89 -0.55 18.02
CA ILE A 88 -1.94 -0.40 16.92
C ILE A 88 -0.66 -1.16 17.24
N PHE A 89 0.11 -1.48 16.21
CA PHE A 89 1.46 -2.05 16.32
C PHE A 89 2.45 -1.05 15.76
N TYR A 90 3.55 -0.80 16.47
CA TYR A 90 4.64 0.06 15.99
C TYR A 90 6.00 -0.64 16.15
N LEU A 91 6.98 -0.23 15.34
CA LEU A 91 8.36 -0.70 15.49
C LEU A 91 9.07 0.13 16.58
N PRO A 92 9.61 -0.49 17.64
CA PRO A 92 10.33 0.24 18.69
C PRO A 92 11.53 1.03 18.16
N ASP A 93 12.26 0.47 17.21
CA ASP A 93 13.42 1.11 16.58
C ASP A 93 13.04 2.31 15.70
N ASN A 94 11.78 2.34 15.21
CA ASN A 94 11.27 3.46 14.42
C ASN A 94 9.75 3.61 14.59
N PRO A 95 9.30 4.35 15.62
CA PRO A 95 7.88 4.45 15.98
C PRO A 95 7.00 5.15 14.92
N LYS A 96 7.61 5.84 13.94
CA LYS A 96 6.88 6.40 12.79
C LYS A 96 6.24 5.32 11.93
N HIS A 97 6.79 4.11 11.95
CA HIS A 97 6.20 2.95 11.29
C HIS A 97 5.22 2.27 12.24
N ASN A 98 3.94 2.55 12.01
CA ASN A 98 2.83 1.94 12.70
C ASN A 98 1.83 1.33 11.70
N THR A 99 1.09 0.34 12.17
CA THR A 99 -0.01 -0.26 11.41
C THR A 99 -1.05 -0.83 12.37
N VAL A 100 -2.25 -1.08 11.85
CA VAL A 100 -3.31 -1.79 12.57
C VAL A 100 -3.54 -3.14 11.93
N ARG A 101 -4.04 -4.09 12.74
CA ARG A 101 -4.46 -5.39 12.23
C ARG A 101 -5.53 -5.21 11.16
N GLY A 102 -5.27 -5.74 9.97
CA GLY A 102 -6.23 -5.74 8.86
C GLY A 102 -6.12 -4.58 7.86
N ALA A 103 -5.27 -3.58 8.08
CA ALA A 103 -5.13 -2.44 7.16
C ALA A 103 -4.74 -2.82 5.72
N TRP A 104 -4.02 -3.92 5.53
CA TRP A 104 -3.45 -4.34 4.24
C TRP A 104 -4.08 -5.62 3.65
N LYS A 105 -5.33 -5.94 4.02
CA LYS A 105 -6.05 -7.13 3.52
C LYS A 105 -6.72 -6.97 2.15
N SER A 106 -6.46 -5.89 1.41
CA SER A 106 -7.09 -5.69 0.09
C SER A 106 -6.50 -6.63 -0.97
N TYR A 107 -7.08 -7.83 -1.10
CA TYR A 107 -6.79 -8.77 -2.18
C TYR A 107 -7.12 -8.20 -3.57
N GLY A 108 -8.11 -7.31 -3.65
CA GLY A 108 -8.54 -6.69 -4.91
C GLY A 108 -7.44 -5.86 -5.59
N PHE A 109 -6.62 -5.15 -4.81
CA PHE A 109 -5.50 -4.39 -5.37
C PHE A 109 -4.42 -5.31 -5.95
N LEU A 110 -4.16 -6.45 -5.29
CA LEU A 110 -3.21 -7.43 -5.78
C LEU A 110 -3.68 -8.06 -7.11
N ILE A 111 -4.96 -8.40 -7.21
CA ILE A 111 -5.56 -8.90 -8.46
C ILE A 111 -5.44 -7.87 -9.58
N PHE A 112 -5.78 -6.60 -9.30
CA PHE A 112 -5.67 -5.52 -10.27
C PHE A 112 -4.25 -5.34 -10.81
N VAL A 113 -3.24 -5.38 -9.93
CA VAL A 113 -1.84 -5.27 -10.32
C VAL A 113 -1.38 -6.48 -11.13
N ILE A 114 -1.85 -7.69 -10.83
CA ILE A 114 -1.57 -8.89 -11.65
C ILE A 114 -2.15 -8.74 -13.05
N ILE A 115 -3.39 -8.24 -13.17
CA ILE A 115 -4.03 -8.01 -14.48
C ILE A 115 -3.22 -7.01 -15.31
N ILE A 116 -2.78 -5.90 -14.72
CA ILE A 116 -1.91 -4.93 -15.41
C ILE A 116 -0.61 -5.59 -15.87
N ALA A 117 0.04 -6.37 -15.01
CA ALA A 117 1.30 -7.03 -15.37
C ALA A 117 1.13 -8.01 -16.55
N VAL A 118 0.06 -8.82 -16.54
CA VAL A 118 -0.27 -9.73 -17.65
C VAL A 118 -0.59 -8.95 -18.93
N TRP A 119 -1.33 -7.85 -18.82
CA TRP A 119 -1.67 -6.99 -19.95
C TRP A 119 -0.43 -6.35 -20.57
N VAL A 120 0.50 -5.84 -19.75
CA VAL A 120 1.77 -5.27 -20.22
C VAL A 120 2.60 -6.33 -20.93
N LEU A 121 2.72 -7.54 -20.38
CA LEU A 121 3.43 -8.64 -21.03
C LEU A 121 2.82 -9.01 -22.39
N PHE A 122 1.49 -9.07 -22.46
CA PHE A 122 0.77 -9.34 -23.71
C PHE A 122 1.02 -8.24 -24.76
N MET A 123 0.94 -6.97 -24.37
CA MET A 123 1.21 -5.84 -25.26
C MET A 123 2.67 -5.82 -25.74
N SER A 124 3.63 -6.10 -24.84
CA SER A 124 5.05 -6.22 -25.21
C SER A 124 5.29 -7.36 -26.19
N TYR A 125 4.65 -8.52 -26.00
CA TYR A 125 4.71 -9.63 -26.94
C TYR A 125 4.13 -9.25 -28.31
N LYS A 126 2.95 -8.61 -28.35
CA LYS A 126 2.31 -8.18 -29.60
C LYS A 126 3.13 -7.12 -30.34
N LEU A 127 3.74 -6.17 -29.63
CA LEU A 127 4.66 -5.19 -30.21
C LEU A 127 5.89 -5.86 -30.82
N TYR A 128 6.47 -6.84 -30.11
CA TYR A 128 7.59 -7.62 -30.64
C TYR A 128 7.18 -8.38 -31.92
N GLU A 129 6.02 -9.02 -31.92
CA GLU A 129 5.48 -9.72 -33.09
C GLU A 129 5.26 -8.77 -34.27
N MET A 130 4.69 -7.58 -34.06
CA MET A 130 4.48 -6.57 -35.13
C MET A 130 5.81 -6.05 -35.70
N VAL A 131 6.80 -5.79 -34.85
CA VAL A 131 8.14 -5.34 -35.28
C VAL A 131 8.87 -6.44 -36.03
N ASN A 132 8.75 -7.69 -35.61
CA ASN A 132 9.44 -8.81 -36.23
C ASN A 132 8.75 -9.28 -37.54
N ASN A 133 7.44 -9.08 -37.65
CA ASN A 133 6.65 -9.43 -38.85
C ASN A 133 6.57 -8.27 -39.89
N GLY A 134 7.30 -7.17 -39.70
CA GLY A 134 7.36 -6.06 -40.67
C GLY A 134 6.07 -5.25 -40.78
N GLY A 135 5.26 -5.22 -39.72
CA GLY A 135 4.00 -4.46 -39.67
C GLY A 135 4.17 -2.94 -39.52
N ILE A 136 5.42 -2.47 -39.41
CA ILE A 136 5.88 -1.07 -39.51
C ILE A 136 7.27 -1.08 -40.16
#